data_AF-A0A348SCI1-F1
#
_entry.id   AF-A0A348SCI1-F1
#
_cell.length_a   1.000
_cell.length_b   1.000
_cell.length_c   1.000
_cell.angle_alpha   90.00
_cell.angle_beta   90.00
_cell.angle_gamma   90.00
#
_symmetry.space_group_name_H-M   'P 1'
#
loop_
_entity.id
_entity.type
_entity.pdbx_description
1 polymer ?
#
loop_
_entity_poly.entity_id
_entity_poly.type
_entity_poly.pdbx_seq_one_letter_code
_entity_poly.pdbx_strand_id
1 'polypeptide(L)'
;MAMQQIVPVAVKVTAHWWKGTPQAVAFEGIVRKVTKVLALRQEHGAYRANSGPRTLWELETEDATLVIAFSRRSGAWTIEAFDDSWSTLPFASALEAPGGLFSHA
;
A
#
# COMPACT_ATOMS: atom_id res chain seq x y z
N MET A 1 0.54 -15.73 6.81
CA MET A 1 -0.08 -14.57 7.50
C MET A 1 -1.28 -14.16 6.67
N ALA A 2 -2.34 -13.58 7.25
CA ALA A 2 -3.42 -13.03 6.44
C ALA A 2 -3.06 -11.61 5.99
N MET A 3 -3.67 -11.15 4.89
CA MET A 3 -3.56 -9.78 4.39
C MET A 3 -4.89 -9.08 4.63
N GLN A 4 -4.89 -8.04 5.47
CA GLN A 4 -6.05 -7.17 5.67
C GLN A 4 -6.13 -6.16 4.52
N GLN A 5 -7.21 -6.21 3.73
CA GLN A 5 -7.51 -5.20 2.72
C GLN A 5 -8.08 -3.93 3.37
N ILE A 6 -7.77 -2.78 2.78
CA ILE A 6 -8.12 -1.47 3.34
C ILE A 6 -8.77 -0.54 2.30
N VAL A 7 -9.37 0.56 2.79
CA VAL A 7 -9.66 1.73 1.94
C VAL A 7 -8.32 2.27 1.42
N PRO A 8 -8.12 2.50 0.11
CA PRO A 8 -6.82 2.89 -0.42
C PRO A 8 -6.24 4.18 0.18
N VAL A 9 -5.15 4.05 0.95
CA VAL A 9 -4.47 5.17 1.63
C VAL A 9 -3.39 5.73 0.70
N ALA A 10 -3.44 7.02 0.39
CA ALA A 10 -2.47 7.68 -0.49
C ALA A 10 -1.09 7.79 0.18
N VAL A 11 -0.03 7.41 -0.54
CA VAL A 11 1.35 7.38 -0.02
C VAL A 11 2.36 7.96 -1.01
N LYS A 12 3.55 8.33 -0.49
CA LYS A 12 4.72 8.64 -1.32
C LYS A 12 5.58 7.39 -1.45
N VAL A 13 6.07 7.11 -2.66
CA VAL A 13 6.93 5.94 -2.93
C VAL A 13 8.19 6.40 -3.63
N THR A 14 9.34 6.10 -3.03
CA THR A 14 10.63 6.20 -3.71
C THR A 14 10.80 4.95 -4.56
N ALA A 15 10.93 5.11 -5.87
CA ALA A 15 11.05 4.01 -6.82
C ALA A 15 12.34 4.12 -7.67
N HIS A 16 12.87 2.97 -8.09
CA HIS A 16 14.12 2.91 -8.84
C HIS A 16 13.94 3.48 -10.26
N TRP A 17 14.64 4.57 -10.54
CA TRP A 17 14.46 5.46 -11.70
C TRP A 17 14.28 4.82 -13.10
N TRP A 18 14.85 3.63 -13.37
CA TRP A 18 14.68 2.92 -14.66
C TRP A 18 13.72 1.73 -14.61
N LYS A 19 13.60 1.04 -13.46
CA LYS A 19 12.77 -0.16 -13.30
C LYS A 19 11.36 0.13 -12.78
N GLY A 20 11.14 1.31 -12.17
CA GLY A 20 9.91 1.63 -11.44
C GLY A 20 9.70 0.81 -10.15
N THR A 21 10.66 -0.03 -9.76
CA THR A 21 10.58 -0.89 -8.57
C THR A 21 10.56 -0.05 -7.29
N PRO A 22 9.58 -0.21 -6.39
CA PRO A 22 9.58 0.43 -5.08
C PRO A 22 10.87 0.14 -4.27
N GLN A 23 11.38 1.17 -3.60
CA GLN A 23 12.58 1.11 -2.74
C GLN A 23 12.31 1.64 -1.33
N ALA A 24 11.36 2.56 -1.17
CA ALA A 24 10.82 2.96 0.12
C ALA A 24 9.37 3.46 -0.01
N VAL A 25 8.56 3.27 1.03
CA VAL A 25 7.21 3.82 1.18
C VAL A 25 7.22 4.84 2.32
N ALA A 26 6.51 5.96 2.15
CA ALA A 26 6.46 7.05 3.13
C ALA A 26 5.03 7.58 3.33
N PHE A 27 4.64 7.71 4.60
CA PHE A 27 3.29 8.10 5.05
C PHE A 27 3.39 8.74 6.46
N GLU A 28 2.63 9.81 6.72
CA GLU A 28 2.62 10.54 8.02
C GLU A 28 4.02 10.78 8.64
N GLY A 29 4.97 11.23 7.82
CA GLY A 29 6.35 11.50 8.23
C GLY A 29 7.22 10.24 8.45
N ILE A 30 6.62 9.06 8.55
CA ILE A 30 7.32 7.78 8.67
C ILE A 30 7.77 7.31 7.28
N VAL A 31 8.97 6.72 7.22
CA VAL A 31 9.53 6.05 6.05
C VAL A 31 9.83 4.59 6.40
N ARG A 32 9.59 3.69 5.45
CA ARG A 32 9.96 2.27 5.50
C ARG A 32 10.68 1.88 4.22
N LYS A 33 11.88 1.30 4.32
CA LYS A 33 12.58 0.77 3.15
C LYS A 33 11.91 -0.54 2.72
N VAL A 34 11.88 -0.76 1.41
CA VAL A 34 11.49 -2.04 0.82
C VAL A 34 12.71 -2.96 0.91
N THR A 35 12.57 -4.06 1.66
CA THR A 35 13.60 -5.09 1.79
C THR A 35 13.55 -6.07 0.61
N LYS A 36 12.34 -6.31 0.06
CA LYS A 36 12.13 -7.24 -1.06
C LYS A 36 10.83 -6.95 -1.81
N VAL A 37 10.77 -7.34 -3.08
CA VAL A 37 9.51 -7.48 -3.82
C VAL A 37 9.10 -8.96 -3.77
N LEU A 38 7.89 -9.24 -3.26
CA LEU A 38 7.32 -10.58 -3.20
C LEU A 38 6.55 -10.90 -4.48
N ALA A 39 5.73 -9.97 -4.96
CA ALA A 39 4.97 -10.12 -6.19
C ALA A 39 4.81 -8.80 -6.96
N LEU A 40 4.63 -8.92 -8.28
CA LEU A 40 4.29 -7.83 -9.18
C LEU A 40 3.09 -8.27 -10.03
N ARG A 41 1.96 -7.58 -9.90
CA ARG A 41 0.75 -7.85 -10.66
C ARG A 41 0.35 -6.64 -11.49
N GLN A 42 0.51 -6.74 -12.80
CA GLN A 42 -0.10 -5.82 -13.74
C GLN A 42 -1.56 -6.25 -13.95
N GLU A 43 -2.51 -5.42 -13.53
CA GLU A 43 -3.89 -5.57 -13.99
C GLU A 43 -3.95 -5.07 -15.44
N HIS A 44 -4.64 -5.81 -16.32
CA HIS A 44 -4.96 -5.39 -17.69
C HIS A 44 -6.39 -5.89 -18.02
N GLY A 45 -7.24 -5.02 -18.57
CA GLY A 45 -8.55 -5.38 -19.13
C GLY A 45 -9.77 -5.20 -18.21
N ALA A 46 -9.79 -5.79 -17.02
CA ALA A 46 -11.02 -5.91 -16.20
C ALA A 46 -11.22 -4.76 -15.19
N TYR A 47 -11.71 -3.60 -15.66
CA TYR A 47 -11.80 -2.38 -14.85
C TYR A 47 -13.21 -1.93 -14.44
N ARG A 48 -13.33 -1.45 -13.20
CA ARG A 48 -14.28 -0.37 -12.86
C ARG A 48 -13.82 0.90 -13.58
N ALA A 49 -14.68 1.49 -14.42
CA ALA A 49 -14.34 2.61 -15.30
C ALA A 49 -13.74 3.84 -14.59
N ASN A 50 -14.06 4.03 -13.30
CA ASN A 50 -13.58 5.14 -12.48
C ASN A 50 -12.09 5.03 -12.07
N SER A 51 -11.53 3.82 -12.05
CA SER A 51 -10.17 3.56 -11.50
C SER A 51 -9.09 3.50 -12.59
N GLY A 52 -9.36 2.78 -13.69
CA GLY A 52 -8.39 2.57 -14.77
C GLY A 52 -7.17 1.73 -14.38
N PRO A 53 -6.15 1.66 -15.24
CA PRO A 53 -5.06 0.70 -15.10
C PRO A 53 -4.07 1.00 -13.98
N ARG A 54 -3.86 0.00 -13.13
CA ARG A 54 -2.93 0.03 -12.00
C ARG A 54 -1.94 -1.13 -12.02
N THR A 55 -0.80 -0.91 -11.37
CA THR A 55 0.24 -1.93 -11.16
C THR A 55 0.37 -2.16 -9.66
N LEU A 56 0.02 -3.37 -9.22
CA LEU A 56 0.09 -3.81 -7.82
C LEU A 56 1.47 -4.41 -7.53
N TRP A 57 2.03 -4.08 -6.38
CA TRP A 57 3.26 -4.63 -5.84
C TRP A 57 2.99 -5.18 -4.45
N GLU A 58 3.39 -6.41 -4.20
CA GLU A 58 3.47 -6.99 -2.86
C GLU A 58 4.93 -6.90 -2.41
N LEU A 59 5.15 -6.25 -1.26
CA LEU A 59 6.46 -5.76 -0.82
C LEU A 59 6.72 -6.19 0.62
N GLU A 60 7.89 -6.78 0.86
CA GLU A 60 8.46 -6.90 2.20
C GLU A 60 9.14 -5.56 2.53
N THR A 61 8.93 -5.05 3.74
CA THR A 61 9.60 -3.85 4.25
C THR A 61 10.49 -4.18 5.46
N GLU A 62 11.04 -3.18 6.11
CA GLU A 62 11.80 -3.34 7.37
C GLU A 62 10.92 -3.86 8.53
N ASP A 63 9.59 -3.71 8.45
CA ASP A 63 8.69 -3.91 9.59
C ASP A 63 7.46 -4.81 9.29
N ALA A 64 6.99 -4.87 8.04
CA ALA A 64 5.75 -5.58 7.64
C ALA A 64 5.70 -5.88 6.12
N THR A 65 4.76 -6.73 5.69
CA THR A 65 4.40 -6.88 4.26
C THR A 65 3.28 -5.93 3.87
N LEU A 66 3.43 -5.25 2.72
CA LEU A 66 2.46 -4.30 2.17
C LEU A 66 2.05 -4.70 0.75
N VAL A 67 0.78 -4.45 0.39
CA VAL A 67 0.33 -4.38 -1.00
C VAL A 67 0.11 -2.91 -1.37
N ILE A 68 0.84 -2.42 -2.37
CA ILE A 68 0.68 -1.06 -2.89
C ILE A 68 0.27 -1.07 -4.36
N ALA A 69 -0.57 -0.11 -4.78
CA ALA A 69 -0.92 0.12 -6.17
C ALA A 69 -0.32 1.42 -6.70
N PHE A 70 0.16 1.39 -7.94
CA PHE A 70 0.46 2.58 -8.75
C PHE A 70 -0.62 2.77 -9.81
N SER A 71 -1.33 3.90 -9.78
CA SER A 71 -2.26 4.27 -10.86
C SER A 71 -1.51 4.89 -12.03
N ARG A 72 -1.52 4.22 -13.18
CA ARG A 72 -0.87 4.73 -14.41
C ARG A 72 -1.58 5.96 -14.99
N ARG A 73 -2.82 6.24 -14.55
CA ARG A 73 -3.62 7.39 -15.03
C ARG A 73 -3.35 8.68 -14.24
N SER A 74 -3.17 8.59 -12.93
CA SER A 74 -2.97 9.76 -12.05
C SER A 74 -1.53 9.91 -11.54
N GLY A 75 -0.68 8.89 -11.71
CA GLY A 75 0.65 8.86 -11.10
C GLY A 75 0.64 8.68 -9.58
N ALA A 76 -0.53 8.45 -8.98
CA ALA A 76 -0.69 8.27 -7.55
C ALA A 76 -0.29 6.85 -7.10
N TRP A 77 0.24 6.76 -5.87
CA TRP A 77 0.48 5.51 -5.17
C TRP A 77 -0.47 5.38 -3.97
N THR A 78 -0.99 4.17 -3.74
CA THR A 78 -1.84 3.83 -2.60
C THR A 78 -1.35 2.56 -1.90
N ILE A 79 -1.55 2.44 -0.59
CA ILE A 79 -1.56 1.15 0.12
C ILE A 79 -2.98 0.57 -0.01
N GLU A 80 -3.08 -0.70 -0.35
CA GLU A 80 -4.33 -1.43 -0.61
C GLU A 80 -4.56 -2.58 0.39
N ALA A 81 -3.49 -3.12 0.97
CA ALA A 81 -3.51 -4.12 2.04
C ALA A 81 -2.18 -4.17 2.80
N PHE A 82 -2.18 -4.81 3.97
CA PHE A 82 -0.98 -5.16 4.76
C PHE A 82 -1.22 -6.45 5.57
N ASP A 83 -0.18 -7.04 6.15
CA ASP A 83 -0.31 -8.28 6.96
C ASP A 83 -0.65 -8.04 8.45
N ASP A 84 -1.19 -9.07 9.12
CA ASP A 84 -1.62 -9.04 10.53
C ASP A 84 -0.54 -8.66 11.57
N SER A 85 0.73 -8.44 11.19
CA SER A 85 1.77 -8.04 12.15
C SER A 85 1.64 -6.59 12.66
N TRP A 86 0.75 -5.76 12.08
CA TRP A 86 0.95 -4.31 12.08
C TRP A 86 -0.24 -3.42 12.49
N SER A 87 -0.81 -3.65 13.68
CA SER A 87 -1.84 -2.78 14.28
C SER A 87 -1.34 -1.42 14.78
N THR A 88 -0.02 -1.23 14.91
CA THR A 88 0.60 -0.12 15.67
C THR A 88 1.07 1.06 14.83
N LEU A 89 0.98 1.00 13.50
CA LEU A 89 1.47 2.06 12.61
C LEU A 89 0.35 3.02 12.16
N PRO A 90 0.65 4.30 11.84
CA PRO A 90 -0.39 5.31 11.61
C PRO A 90 -1.37 5.03 10.45
N PHE A 91 -1.00 4.25 9.43
CA PHE A 91 -1.99 3.90 8.39
C PHE A 91 -2.99 2.82 8.85
N ALA A 92 -2.70 2.06 9.90
CA ALA A 92 -3.66 1.13 10.50
C ALA A 92 -4.69 1.89 11.34
N SER A 93 -4.26 2.91 12.09
CA SER A 93 -5.17 3.85 12.78
C SER A 93 -6.00 4.69 11.81
N ALA A 94 -5.47 5.01 10.62
CA ALA A 94 -6.21 5.74 9.58
C ALA A 94 -7.40 4.96 8.98
N LEU A 95 -7.64 3.71 9.39
CA LEU A 95 -8.77 2.88 8.97
C LEU A 95 -10.05 3.11 9.78
N GLU A 96 -9.94 3.67 10.99
CA GLU A 96 -11.07 3.70 11.96
C GLU A 96 -12.14 4.76 11.66
N ALA A 97 -12.01 5.54 10.57
CA ALA A 97 -13.01 6.50 10.13
C ALA A 97 -13.39 6.34 8.65
N PRO A 98 -14.69 6.35 8.30
CA PRO A 98 -15.82 6.82 9.11
C PRO A 98 -16.80 5.70 9.52
N GLY A 99 -16.85 5.33 10.80
CA GLY A 99 -18.04 4.63 11.32
C GLY A 99 -17.93 3.66 12.51
N GLY A 100 -16.78 3.52 13.19
CA GLY A 100 -16.68 2.58 14.32
C GLY A 100 -15.62 2.95 15.35
N LEU A 101 -16.03 3.13 16.60
CA LEU A 101 -15.15 3.20 17.76
C LEU A 101 -14.65 1.81 18.13
N PHE A 102 -13.34 1.63 18.29
CA PHE A 102 -12.80 0.55 19.13
C PHE A 102 -11.98 1.12 20.29
N SER A 103 -12.51 0.96 21.51
CA SER A 103 -11.73 1.20 22.72
C SER A 103 -10.69 0.10 22.87
N HIS A 104 -9.41 0.45 22.74
CA HIS A 104 -8.35 -0.39 23.29
C HIS A 104 -8.38 -0.34 24.83
N ALA A 105 -8.40 -1.52 25.43
CA ALA A 105 -8.25 -1.78 26.87
C ALA A 105 -7.21 -2.90 27.06
#